data_AF-A0A5C4T687-F1
#
_entry.id   AF-A0A5C4T687-F1
#
_cell.length_a   1.000
_cell.length_b   1.000
_cell.length_c   1.000
_cell.angle_alpha   90.00
_cell.angle_beta   90.00
_cell.angle_gamma   90.00
#
_symmetry.space_group_name_H-M   'P 1'
#
loop_
_entity.id
_entity.type
_entity.pdbx_description
1 polymer ?
#
loop_
_entity_poly.entity_id
_entity_poly.type
_entity_poly.pdbx_seq_one_letter_code
_entity_poly.pdbx_strand_id
1 'polypeptide(L)'
;MLIEYIDDLLQASMTILYRGHSLTINNLVVDTGAAHSLLSSDIVSELGIKFENGDKLVRSYYINGLIGLDILKNGNMIINLDRMEMYPSKSNPA
;
A
#
# COMPACT_ATOMS: atom_id res chain seq x y z
N MET A 1 3.15 11.84 -3.49
CA MET A 1 2.55 10.68 -4.19
C MET A 1 1.13 11.06 -4.55
N LEU A 2 0.69 10.87 -5.79
CA LEU A 2 -0.70 11.13 -6.15
C LEU A 2 -1.59 10.05 -5.54
N ILE A 3 -2.77 10.47 -5.10
CA ILE A 3 -3.86 9.59 -4.67
C ILE A 3 -4.99 9.74 -5.68
N GLU A 4 -5.60 8.63 -6.07
CA GLU A 4 -6.78 8.62 -6.92
C GLU A 4 -8.00 8.25 -6.09
N TYR A 5 -9.16 8.86 -6.38
CA TYR A 5 -10.44 8.45 -5.80
C TYR A 5 -11.18 7.60 -6.82
N ILE A 6 -11.22 6.29 -6.61
CA ILE A 6 -11.77 5.30 -7.55
C ILE A 6 -12.64 4.34 -6.74
N ASP A 7 -13.87 4.10 -7.22
CA ASP A 7 -14.86 3.21 -6.60
C ASP A 7 -15.05 3.49 -5.09
N ASP A 8 -15.16 4.79 -4.77
CA ASP A 8 -15.32 5.30 -3.41
C ASP A 8 -14.16 5.02 -2.43
N LEU A 9 -12.98 4.69 -2.96
CA LEU A 9 -11.77 4.42 -2.20
C LEU A 9 -10.61 5.32 -2.63
N LEU A 10 -9.81 5.75 -1.66
CA LEU A 10 -8.52 6.39 -1.91
C LEU A 10 -7.50 5.33 -2.30
N GLN A 11 -6.91 5.47 -3.48
CA GLN A 11 -5.99 4.50 -4.03
C GLN A 11 -4.65 5.15 -4.39
N ALA A 12 -3.57 4.40 -4.20
CA ALA A 12 -2.22 4.85 -4.50
C ALA A 12 -1.38 3.71 -5.10
N SER A 13 -0.28 4.06 -5.74
CA SER A 13 0.72 3.11 -6.20
C SER A 13 1.92 3.08 -5.26
N MET A 14 2.47 1.89 -5.02
CA MET A 14 3.66 1.69 -4.20
C MET A 14 4.65 0.77 -4.93
N THR A 15 5.93 1.16 -4.94
CA THR A 15 7.01 0.30 -5.41
C THR A 15 7.64 -0.45 -4.24
N ILE A 16 7.72 -1.77 -4.35
CA ILE A 16 8.35 -2.64 -3.38
C ILE A 16 9.68 -3.13 -3.95
N LEU A 17 10.74 -3.00 -3.16
CA LEU A 17 12.04 -3.55 -3.46
C LEU A 17 12.30 -4.74 -2.55
N TYR A 18 12.56 -5.90 -3.14
CA TYR A 18 12.83 -7.13 -2.39
C TYR A 18 13.90 -7.96 -3.10
N ARG A 19 14.98 -8.28 -2.39
CA ARG A 19 16.12 -9.09 -2.90
C ARG A 19 16.67 -8.62 -4.26
N GLY A 20 16.70 -7.30 -4.48
CA GLY A 20 17.19 -6.71 -5.74
C GLY A 20 16.15 -6.68 -6.88
N HIS A 21 14.96 -7.23 -6.66
CA HIS A 21 13.82 -7.09 -7.56
C HIS A 21 12.95 -5.91 -7.15
N SER A 22 12.25 -5.31 -8.12
CA SER A 22 11.36 -4.17 -7.93
C SER A 22 10.02 -4.45 -8.59
N LEU A 23 8.92 -4.18 -7.89
CA LEU A 23 7.55 -4.30 -8.41
C LEU A 23 6.75 -3.08 -7.97
N THR A 24 6.07 -2.44 -8.92
CA THR A 24 5.10 -1.38 -8.62
C THR A 24 3.70 -1.99 -8.57
N ILE A 25 3.06 -1.90 -7.41
CA ILE A 25 1.69 -2.32 -7.19
C ILE A 25 0.81 -1.08 -7.27
N ASN A 26 -0.11 -1.08 -8.23
CA ASN A 26 -1.11 -0.03 -8.39
C ASN A 26 -2.37 -0.36 -7.59
N ASN A 27 -3.24 0.63 -7.42
CA ASN A 27 -4.58 0.45 -6.83
C ASN A 27 -4.55 -0.16 -5.42
N LEU A 28 -3.57 0.26 -4.61
CA LEU A 28 -3.56 -0.05 -3.18
C LEU A 28 -4.45 0.92 -2.44
N VAL A 29 -5.37 0.42 -1.63
CA VAL A 29 -6.28 1.25 -0.83
C VAL A 29 -5.49 1.93 0.30
N VAL A 30 -5.67 3.23 0.48
CA VAL A 30 -5.14 3.95 1.65
C VAL A 30 -6.17 3.83 2.78
N ASP A 31 -5.88 3.03 3.80
CA ASP A 31 -6.83 2.66 4.86
C ASP A 31 -6.32 3.07 6.24
N THR A 32 -6.80 4.21 6.72
CA THR A 32 -6.49 4.70 8.07
C THR A 32 -7.19 3.92 9.19
N GLY A 33 -8.16 3.06 8.85
CA GLY A 33 -8.84 2.14 9.75
C GLY A 33 -8.12 0.80 9.95
N ALA A 34 -7.15 0.47 9.09
CA ALA A 34 -6.35 -0.75 9.20
C ALA A 34 -5.10 -0.54 10.06
N ALA A 35 -4.89 -1.39 11.07
CA ALA A 35 -3.67 -1.36 11.89
C ALA A 35 -2.42 -1.78 11.09
N HIS A 36 -2.58 -2.74 10.18
CA HIS A 36 -1.50 -3.33 9.40
C HIS A 36 -1.78 -3.25 7.90
N SER A 37 -0.72 -3.08 7.11
CA SER A 37 -0.78 -3.13 5.65
C SER A 37 -0.90 -4.57 5.17
N LEU A 38 -1.64 -4.77 4.08
CA LEU A 38 -1.81 -6.09 3.45
C LEU A 38 -1.50 -5.98 1.96
N LEU A 39 -0.85 -7.00 1.42
CA LEU A 39 -0.57 -7.11 -0.01
C LEU A 39 -1.05 -8.48 -0.48
N SER A 40 -1.64 -8.53 -1.68
CA SER A 40 -2.05 -9.78 -2.30
C SER A 40 -0.84 -10.70 -2.49
N SER A 41 -0.95 -11.95 -2.00
CA SER A 41 0.08 -12.98 -2.17
C SER A 41 0.37 -13.26 -3.64
N ASP A 42 -0.64 -13.15 -4.50
CA ASP A 42 -0.51 -13.44 -5.92
C ASP A 42 0.39 -12.38 -6.60
N ILE A 43 0.22 -11.12 -6.22
CA ILE A 43 1.01 -10.00 -6.76
C ILE A 43 2.46 -10.08 -6.28
N VAL A 44 2.67 -10.25 -4.97
CA VAL A 44 4.04 -10.29 -4.42
C VAL A 44 4.79 -11.58 -4.78
N SER A 45 4.11 -12.59 -5.30
CA SER A 45 4.74 -13.82 -5.82
C SER A 45 5.70 -13.55 -6.98
N GLU A 46 5.47 -12.48 -7.76
CA GLU A 46 6.36 -12.01 -8.84
C GLU A 46 7.73 -11.56 -8.30
N LEU A 47 7.78 -11.07 -7.05
CA LEU A 47 9.01 -10.74 -6.34
C LEU A 47 9.66 -11.97 -5.67
N GLY A 48 9.08 -13.16 -5.82
CA GLY A 48 9.52 -14.37 -5.14
C GLY A 48 9.14 -14.43 -3.66
N ILE A 49 8.22 -13.57 -3.20
CA ILE A 49 7.62 -13.66 -1.86
C ILE A 49 6.49 -14.68 -1.95
N LYS A 50 6.64 -15.81 -1.28
CA LYS A 50 5.68 -16.92 -1.30
C LYS A 50 5.34 -17.28 0.13
N PHE A 51 4.12 -17.76 0.34
CA PHE A 51 3.74 -18.36 1.61
C PHE A 51 4.47 -19.69 1.80
N GLU A 52 4.76 -20.02 3.04
CA GLU A 52 5.43 -21.26 3.45
C GLU A 52 4.46 -22.18 4.20
N ASN A 53 4.88 -23.44 4.40
CA ASN A 53 4.09 -24.39 5.17
C ASN A 53 3.92 -23.88 6.62
N GLY A 54 2.67 -23.72 7.05
CA GLY A 54 2.35 -23.22 8.38
C GLY A 54 1.82 -21.78 8.38
N ASP A 55 1.93 -21.06 7.27
CA ASP A 55 1.33 -19.73 7.15
C ASP A 55 -0.20 -19.79 7.21
N LYS A 56 -0.78 -18.85 7.94
CA LYS A 56 -2.23 -18.65 7.95
C LYS A 56 -2.64 -17.94 6.67
N LEU A 57 -3.36 -18.65 5.80
CA LEU A 57 -3.94 -18.06 4.61
C LEU A 57 -5.27 -17.38 4.93
N VAL A 58 -5.41 -16.12 4.50
CA VAL A 58 -6.64 -15.34 4.60
C VAL A 58 -7.06 -14.95 3.19
N ARG A 59 -8.34 -15.11 2.87
CA ARG A 59 -8.89 -14.66 1.58
C ARG A 59 -9.41 -13.25 1.71
N SER A 60 -8.94 -12.38 0.82
CA SER A 60 -9.50 -11.07 0.54
C SER A 60 -9.89 -11.02 -0.94
N TYR A 61 -10.92 -10.25 -1.26
CA TYR A 61 -11.40 -10.09 -2.63
C TYR A 61 -11.33 -8.61 -3.02
N TYR A 62 -11.20 -8.36 -4.33
CA TYR A 62 -11.34 -7.06 -4.99
C TYR A 62 -10.24 -6.01 -4.77
N ILE A 63 -9.26 -6.23 -3.89
CA ILE A 63 -8.14 -5.28 -3.70
C ILE A 63 -6.79 -5.95 -3.92
N ASN A 64 -5.84 -5.19 -4.51
CA ASN A 64 -4.44 -5.60 -4.62
C ASN A 64 -3.73 -5.60 -3.25
N GLY A 65 -4.30 -4.86 -2.30
CA GLY A 65 -3.79 -4.67 -0.96
C GLY A 65 -4.29 -3.35 -0.37
N LEU A 66 -3.84 -3.06 0.84
CA LEU A 66 -4.09 -1.81 1.53
C LEU A 66 -2.83 -1.33 2.26
N ILE A 67 -2.68 -0.01 2.33
CA ILE A 67 -1.65 0.70 3.09
C ILE A 67 -2.30 1.12 4.42
N GLY A 68 -1.90 0.45 5.49
CA GLY A 68 -2.42 0.67 6.84
C GLY A 68 -1.55 1.61 7.68
N LEU A 69 -1.95 1.77 8.95
CA LEU A 69 -1.30 2.68 9.90
C LEU A 69 0.17 2.35 10.18
N ASP A 70 0.59 1.10 10.06
CA ASP A 70 1.99 0.70 10.19
C ASP A 70 2.90 1.41 9.17
N ILE A 71 2.52 1.46 7.90
CA ILE A 71 3.26 2.20 6.87
C ILE A 71 3.00 3.71 7.00
N LEU A 72 1.73 4.13 7.15
CA LEU A 72 1.38 5.55 7.19
C LEU A 72 2.04 6.29 8.35
N LYS A 73 2.08 5.70 9.55
CA LYS A 73 2.73 6.31 10.72
C LYS A 73 4.25 6.24 10.63
N ASN A 74 4.83 5.12 10.18
CA ASN A 74 6.29 5.03 10.03
C ASN A 74 6.83 6.00 8.97
N GLY A 75 6.09 6.19 7.88
CA GLY A 75 6.39 7.20 6.86
C GLY A 75 6.09 8.63 7.31
N ASN A 76 5.45 8.81 8.48
CA ASN A 76 4.96 10.10 8.98
C ASN A 76 4.15 10.84 7.91
N MET A 77 3.21 10.13 7.28
CA MET A 77 2.51 10.57 6.09
C MET A 77 1.39 11.57 6.41
N ILE A 78 1.27 12.60 5.57
CA ILE A 78 0.11 13.47 5.43
C ILE A 78 -0.70 12.98 4.24
N ILE A 79 -2.00 12.82 4.43
CA ILE A 79 -2.99 12.58 3.37
C ILE A 79 -3.73 13.90 3.15
N ASN A 80 -3.42 14.58 2.05
CA ASN A 80 -4.04 15.83 1.66
C ASN A 80 -5.15 15.54 0.64
N LEU A 81 -6.40 15.62 1.08
CA LEU A 81 -7.58 15.34 0.25
C LEU A 81 -7.98 16.50 -0.67
N ASP A 82 -7.53 17.72 -0.38
CA ASP A 82 -7.76 18.89 -1.26
C ASP A 82 -6.88 18.80 -2.52
N ARG A 83 -5.61 18.41 -2.32
CA ARG A 83 -4.63 18.22 -3.40
C ARG A 83 -4.65 16.82 -4.00
N MET A 84 -5.35 15.87 -3.39
CA MET A 84 -5.29 14.44 -3.73
C MET A 84 -3.85 13.91 -3.74
N GLU A 85 -3.12 14.20 -2.66
CA GLU A 85 -1.70 13.85 -2.51
C GLU A 85 -1.41 13.21 -1.15
N MET A 86 -0.49 12.24 -1.13
CA MET A 86 0.11 11.67 0.07
C MET A 86 1.61 11.95 0.10
N TYR A 87 2.13 12.50 1.19
CA TYR A 87 3.55 12.84 1.33
C TYR A 87 4.03 12.82 2.79
N PRO A 88 5.30 12.50 3.08
CA PRO A 88 5.85 12.60 4.44
C PRO A 88 5.75 14.03 4.99
N SER A 89 5.48 14.22 6.29
CA SER A 89 5.35 15.56 6.87
C SER A 89 6.63 16.42 6.76
N LYS A 90 7.80 15.78 6.59
CA LYS A 90 9.10 16.46 6.44
C LYS A 90 9.40 16.86 5.00
N SER A 91 8.67 16.33 4.02
CA SER A 91 8.64 16.89 2.68
C SER A 91 7.54 17.93 2.67
N ASN A 92 7.88 19.20 2.92
CA ASN A 92 6.94 20.28 2.64
C ASN A 92 6.84 20.39 1.11
N PRO A 93 5.71 20.08 0.47
CA PRO A 93 5.56 20.36 -0.95
C PRO A 93 5.47 21.89 -1.09
N ALA A 94 6.37 22.46 -1.88
CA ALA A 94 6.32 23.86 -2.29
C ALA A 94 4.98 24.19 -2.97
#